data_AF-A0A1J0EK86-F1
#
_entry.id   AF-A0A1J0EK86-F1
#
_cell.length_a   1.000
_cell.length_b   1.000
_cell.length_c   1.000
_cell.angle_alpha   90.00
_cell.angle_beta   90.00
_cell.angle_gamma   90.00
#
_symmetry.space_group_name_H-M   'P 1'
#
loop_
_entity.id
_entity.type
_entity.pdbx_description
1 polymer ?
#
loop_
_entity_poly.entity_id
_entity_poly.type
_entity_poly.pdbx_seq_one_letter_code
_entity_poly.pdbx_strand_id
1 'polypeptide(L)'
;MRKRLKGIGADQVDLADLTLSHYKINQGSTLGGLTPTNEIPRLYGVTDNGLRDARDREKKYLSELIEKLNEAFGKNITDTDKVAFAVHVSEKLRADSVVMDQVQNNTREQAMKADLPRKAIQAIAGAMSSHTNMATQLLSDEATRDVFITVLYELLRKDAGADLIEQSRQS
;
A
#
# COMPACT_ATOMS: atom_id res chain seq x y z
N MET A 1 -34.93 -4.21 18.32
CA MET A 1 -33.88 -3.16 18.22
C MET A 1 -32.70 -3.72 17.44
N ARG A 2 -32.43 -3.24 16.21
CA ARG A 2 -31.27 -3.67 15.40
C ARG A 2 -30.10 -2.72 15.67
N LYS A 3 -29.04 -3.20 16.32
CA LYS A 3 -27.76 -2.49 16.44
C LYS A 3 -27.11 -2.45 15.06
N ARG A 4 -27.02 -1.26 14.45
CA ARG A 4 -26.25 -1.02 13.24
C ARG A 4 -24.77 -1.05 13.62
N LEU A 5 -24.03 -2.02 13.09
CA LEU A 5 -22.58 -1.99 13.06
C LEU A 5 -22.19 -0.70 12.31
N LYS A 6 -21.53 0.25 12.99
CA LYS A 6 -21.00 1.44 12.33
C LYS A 6 -19.93 0.95 11.35
N GLY A 7 -20.27 0.98 10.07
CA GLY A 7 -19.32 0.74 9.00
C GLY A 7 -18.20 1.76 9.09
N ILE A 8 -16.98 1.26 9.15
CA ILE A 8 -15.84 2.01 8.66
C ILE A 8 -16.06 2.02 7.15
N GLY A 9 -16.43 3.17 6.60
CA GLY A 9 -16.57 3.31 5.16
C GLY A 9 -15.20 3.12 4.51
N ALA A 10 -15.19 2.69 3.24
CA ALA A 10 -13.98 2.54 2.45
C ALA A 10 -13.21 3.88 2.23
N ASP A 11 -13.76 4.97 2.74
CA ASP A 11 -13.21 6.33 2.80
C ASP A 11 -12.35 6.60 4.06
N GLN A 12 -12.35 5.71 5.06
CA GLN A 12 -11.55 5.85 6.29
C GLN A 12 -10.35 4.91 6.39
N VAL A 13 -10.15 4.02 5.42
CA VAL A 13 -8.89 3.26 5.34
C VAL A 13 -7.92 4.10 4.55
N ASP A 14 -7.12 4.90 5.26
CA ASP A 14 -6.02 5.62 4.65
C ASP A 14 -4.93 4.63 4.27
N LEU A 15 -5.04 4.10 3.05
CA LEU A 15 -4.03 3.23 2.47
C LEU A 15 -2.70 3.97 2.20
N ALA A 16 -2.63 5.30 2.44
CA ALA A 16 -1.37 6.04 2.45
C ALA A 16 -0.50 5.70 3.67
N ASP A 17 -1.08 5.29 4.80
CA ASP A 17 -0.29 4.76 5.93
C ASP A 17 0.25 3.35 5.61
N LEU A 18 -0.29 2.70 4.57
CA LEU A 18 0.17 1.40 4.04
C LEU A 18 1.25 1.54 2.95
N THR A 19 1.61 2.75 2.53
CA THR A 19 2.68 2.94 1.54
C THR A 19 4.04 2.70 2.17
N LEU A 20 4.48 1.43 2.13
CA LEU A 20 5.85 0.95 2.34
C LEU A 20 6.48 1.12 3.73
N SER A 21 5.86 1.85 4.66
CA SER A 21 6.39 2.05 6.03
C SER A 21 6.24 0.83 6.95
N HIS A 22 5.35 -0.13 6.64
CA HIS A 22 4.99 -1.22 7.56
C HIS A 22 5.64 -2.59 7.36
N TYR A 23 6.51 -2.78 6.35
CA TYR A 23 7.23 -4.05 6.20
C TYR A 23 8.69 -4.00 6.69
N LYS A 24 8.90 -3.51 7.92
CA LYS A 24 10.10 -3.90 8.69
C LYS A 24 9.91 -5.30 9.26
N ILE A 25 10.04 -6.33 8.42
CA ILE A 25 10.36 -7.67 8.91
C ILE A 25 11.86 -7.90 8.69
N ASN A 26 12.63 -7.54 9.70
CA ASN A 26 13.92 -8.16 10.01
C ASN A 26 13.97 -8.39 11.53
N GLN A 27 13.19 -9.36 12.00
CA GLN A 27 13.51 -10.01 13.28
C GLN A 27 14.63 -11.01 13.00
N GLY A 28 15.87 -10.54 13.08
CA GLY A 28 17.04 -11.38 12.85
C GLY A 28 18.32 -10.61 13.06
N SER A 29 18.75 -10.51 14.33
CA SER A 29 20.13 -10.40 14.84
C SER A 29 20.17 -9.50 16.07
N THR A 30 20.27 -10.13 17.23
CA THR A 30 20.77 -9.55 18.48
C THR A 30 22.05 -8.74 18.26
N LEU A 31 22.03 -7.45 18.56
CA LEU A 31 23.19 -6.72 19.07
C LEU A 31 22.72 -5.80 20.19
N GLY A 32 23.36 -5.99 21.34
CA GLY A 32 22.95 -5.43 22.62
C GLY A 32 23.19 -3.94 22.76
N GLY A 33 22.44 -3.40 23.73
CA GLY A 33 22.86 -2.32 24.60
C GLY A 33 22.98 -0.95 23.97
N LEU A 34 21.87 -0.20 23.90
CA LEU A 34 21.83 1.24 24.15
C LEU A 34 20.43 1.62 24.66
N THR A 35 20.35 2.05 25.93
CA THR A 35 19.24 2.85 26.45
C THR A 35 19.39 4.29 25.94
N PRO A 36 18.28 4.92 25.51
CA PRO A 36 18.10 6.32 25.84
C PRO A 36 16.75 6.51 26.53
N THR A 37 16.86 6.79 27.83
CA THR A 37 15.90 7.59 28.59
C THR A 37 15.64 8.88 27.82
N ASN A 38 14.40 9.16 27.45
CA ASN A 38 13.84 10.51 27.39
C ASN A 38 12.32 10.38 27.26
N GLU A 39 11.63 10.89 28.28
CA GLU A 39 10.19 10.91 28.43
C GLU A 39 9.55 11.67 27.26
N ILE A 40 8.86 10.94 26.38
CA ILE A 40 7.93 11.55 25.44
C ILE A 40 6.61 11.77 26.20
N PRO A 41 6.11 13.01 26.33
CA PRO A 41 4.83 13.27 26.99
C PRO A 41 3.72 12.52 26.26
N ARG A 42 3.11 11.54 26.94
CA ARG A 42 1.94 10.83 26.43
C ARG A 42 0.77 11.81 26.40
N LEU A 43 0.30 12.13 25.20
CA LEU A 43 -1.03 12.71 25.01
C LEU A 43 -2.08 11.67 25.39
N TYR A 44 -2.48 11.65 26.67
CA TYR A 44 -3.72 11.04 27.11
C TYR A 44 -4.87 11.98 26.72
N GLY A 45 -5.76 11.55 25.83
CA GLY A 45 -6.87 12.43 25.45
C GLY A 45 -8.00 11.97 24.54
N VAL A 46 -8.04 10.75 23.99
CA VAL A 46 -9.29 10.08 23.54
C VAL A 46 -9.07 8.58 23.74
N THR A 47 -9.80 7.98 24.68
CA THR A 47 -9.70 6.58 25.17
C THR A 47 -8.71 5.69 24.40
N ASP A 48 -7.50 5.51 24.96
CA ASP A 48 -6.41 4.67 24.44
C ASP A 48 -6.88 3.27 24.01
N ASN A 49 -7.90 2.73 24.70
CA ASN A 49 -8.51 1.44 24.38
C ASN A 49 -9.20 1.41 23.00
N GLY A 50 -9.91 2.47 22.60
CA GLY A 50 -10.64 2.51 21.32
C GLY A 50 -9.72 2.70 20.12
N LEU A 51 -8.61 3.43 20.30
CA LEU A 51 -7.62 3.65 19.25
C LEU A 51 -6.70 2.43 19.07
N ARG A 52 -6.37 1.73 20.15
CA ARG A 52 -5.66 0.43 20.09
C ARG A 52 -6.50 -0.63 19.40
N ASP A 53 -7.76 -0.76 19.79
CA ASP A 53 -8.71 -1.70 19.18
C ASP A 53 -8.99 -1.38 17.70
N ALA A 54 -9.00 -0.09 17.31
CA ALA A 54 -9.07 0.31 15.91
C ALA A 54 -7.83 -0.10 15.10
N ARG A 55 -6.63 0.17 15.63
CA ARG A 55 -5.36 -0.22 14.99
C ARG A 55 -5.21 -1.73 14.88
N ASP A 56 -5.64 -2.48 15.88
CA ASP A 56 -5.56 -3.95 15.87
C ASP A 56 -6.52 -4.55 14.84
N ARG A 57 -7.73 -3.97 14.69
CA ARG A 57 -8.66 -4.36 13.62
C ARG A 57 -8.11 -4.07 12.23
N GLU A 58 -7.51 -2.90 12.04
CA GLU A 58 -6.93 -2.50 10.77
C GLU A 58 -5.75 -3.41 10.39
N LYS A 59 -4.83 -3.66 11.32
CA LYS A 59 -3.73 -4.62 11.12
C LYS A 59 -4.25 -6.00 10.72
N LYS A 60 -5.26 -6.49 11.42
CA LYS A 60 -5.87 -7.80 11.10
C LYS A 60 -6.44 -7.81 9.68
N TYR A 61 -7.19 -6.78 9.30
CA TYR A 61 -7.75 -6.66 7.96
C TYR A 61 -6.66 -6.66 6.88
N LEU A 62 -5.57 -5.91 7.09
CA LEU A 62 -4.43 -5.86 6.18
C LEU A 62 -3.72 -7.22 6.07
N SER A 63 -3.52 -7.91 7.20
CA SER A 63 -2.98 -9.27 7.20
C SER A 63 -3.83 -10.23 6.38
N GLU A 64 -5.16 -10.18 6.51
CA GLU A 64 -6.08 -11.00 5.70
C GLU A 64 -6.00 -10.71 4.20
N LEU A 65 -5.71 -9.46 3.80
CA LEU A 65 -5.49 -9.11 2.40
C LEU A 65 -4.15 -9.68 1.87
N ILE A 66 -3.09 -9.59 2.67
CA ILE A 66 -1.78 -10.16 2.32
C ILE A 66 -1.88 -11.68 2.18
N GLU A 67 -2.58 -12.35 3.10
CA GLU A 67 -2.84 -13.79 3.01
C GLU A 67 -3.55 -14.16 1.70
N LYS A 68 -4.60 -13.42 1.31
CA LYS A 68 -5.29 -13.64 0.02
C LYS A 68 -4.39 -13.44 -1.19
N LEU A 69 -3.50 -12.44 -1.15
CA LEU A 69 -2.51 -12.24 -2.21
C LEU A 69 -1.53 -13.41 -2.27
N ASN A 70 -1.08 -13.89 -1.12
CA ASN A 70 -0.16 -15.02 -1.02
C ASN A 70 -0.78 -16.32 -1.54
N GLU A 71 -2.05 -16.57 -1.24
CA GLU A 71 -2.81 -17.69 -1.78
C GLU A 71 -2.96 -17.60 -3.31
N ALA A 72 -3.21 -16.40 -3.84
CA ALA A 72 -3.44 -16.20 -5.28
C ALA A 72 -2.16 -16.34 -6.12
N PHE A 73 -1.03 -15.80 -5.66
CA PHE A 73 0.22 -15.77 -6.44
C PHE A 73 1.21 -16.89 -6.10
N GLY A 74 0.98 -17.64 -5.01
CA GLY A 74 1.89 -18.68 -4.53
C GLY A 74 3.19 -18.13 -3.95
N LYS A 75 4.20 -19.01 -3.79
CA LYS A 75 5.47 -18.72 -3.08
C LYS A 75 6.59 -18.18 -3.98
N ASN A 76 6.39 -18.09 -5.28
CA ASN A 76 7.44 -17.70 -6.23
C ASN A 76 7.65 -16.18 -6.32
N ILE A 77 6.72 -15.41 -5.77
CA ILE A 77 6.76 -13.94 -5.74
C ILE A 77 6.86 -13.53 -4.26
N THR A 78 7.66 -12.52 -3.95
CA THR A 78 7.77 -12.02 -2.57
C THR A 78 6.48 -11.33 -2.16
N ASP A 79 6.19 -11.33 -0.85
CA ASP A 79 4.99 -10.67 -0.33
C ASP A 79 5.02 -9.16 -0.61
N THR A 80 6.21 -8.54 -0.52
CA THR A 80 6.42 -7.14 -0.86
C THR A 80 6.08 -6.85 -2.32
N ASP A 81 6.51 -7.69 -3.26
CA ASP A 81 6.21 -7.48 -4.69
C ASP A 81 4.72 -7.64 -4.99
N LYS A 82 4.05 -8.61 -4.34
CA LYS A 82 2.58 -8.79 -4.47
C LYS A 82 1.84 -7.55 -3.99
N VAL A 83 2.21 -7.03 -2.82
CA VAL A 83 1.59 -5.83 -2.24
C VAL A 83 1.87 -4.60 -3.12
N ALA A 84 3.12 -4.38 -3.52
CA ALA A 84 3.49 -3.27 -4.39
C ALA A 84 2.72 -3.28 -5.71
N PHE A 85 2.56 -4.46 -6.33
CA PHE A 85 1.77 -4.61 -7.55
C PHE A 85 0.29 -4.33 -7.33
N ALA A 86 -0.31 -4.87 -6.25
CA ALA A 86 -1.70 -4.62 -5.91
C ALA A 86 -1.99 -3.13 -5.67
N VAL A 87 -1.10 -2.44 -4.95
CA VAL A 87 -1.18 -0.99 -4.73
C VAL A 87 -1.10 -0.24 -6.06
N HIS A 88 -0.10 -0.53 -6.91
CA HIS A 88 0.03 0.13 -8.21
C HIS A 88 -1.20 -0.04 -9.11
N VAL A 89 -1.75 -1.26 -9.20
CA VAL A 89 -2.99 -1.50 -9.96
C VAL A 89 -4.16 -0.73 -9.35
N SER A 90 -4.25 -0.65 -8.02
CA SER A 90 -5.30 0.10 -7.35
C SER A 90 -5.22 1.60 -7.66
N GLU A 91 -4.03 2.18 -7.72
CA GLU A 91 -3.84 3.59 -8.08
C GLU A 91 -4.31 3.89 -9.51
N LYS A 92 -4.02 2.98 -10.46
CA LYS A 92 -4.56 3.11 -11.82
C LYS A 92 -6.09 3.06 -11.85
N LEU A 93 -6.71 2.25 -11.01
CA LEU A 93 -8.18 2.16 -10.91
C LEU A 93 -8.79 3.37 -10.22
N ARG A 94 -8.10 4.01 -9.26
CA ARG A 94 -8.56 5.23 -8.60
C ARG A 94 -8.74 6.40 -9.56
N ALA A 95 -7.96 6.44 -10.64
CA ALA A 95 -8.11 7.44 -11.69
C ALA A 95 -9.36 7.21 -12.58
N ASP A 96 -10.02 6.05 -12.50
CA ASP A 96 -11.22 5.74 -13.26
C ASP A 96 -12.48 6.08 -12.44
N SER A 97 -13.15 7.18 -12.78
CA SER A 97 -14.33 7.66 -12.07
C SER A 97 -15.48 6.64 -12.06
N VAL A 98 -15.65 5.87 -13.13
CA VAL A 98 -16.70 4.84 -13.21
C VAL A 98 -16.42 3.72 -12.20
N VAL A 99 -15.15 3.30 -12.08
CA VAL A 99 -14.76 2.28 -11.10
C VAL A 99 -14.94 2.82 -9.68
N MET A 100 -14.52 4.06 -9.42
CA MET A 100 -14.66 4.67 -8.09
C MET A 100 -16.12 4.85 -7.68
N ASP A 101 -16.98 5.32 -8.59
CA ASP A 101 -18.42 5.40 -8.37
C ASP A 101 -19.01 4.02 -8.06
N GLN A 102 -18.57 2.98 -8.78
CA GLN A 102 -19.03 1.61 -8.55
C GLN A 102 -18.64 1.10 -7.16
N VAL A 103 -17.39 1.31 -6.75
CA VAL A 103 -16.84 0.85 -5.46
C VAL A 103 -17.45 1.60 -4.28
N GLN A 104 -17.70 2.90 -4.42
CA GLN A 104 -18.23 3.74 -3.34
C GLN A 104 -19.72 3.55 -3.11
N ASN A 105 -20.50 3.30 -4.18
CA ASN A 105 -21.95 3.36 -4.12
C ASN A 105 -22.65 2.00 -4.18
N ASN A 106 -21.93 0.89 -4.40
CA ASN A 106 -22.53 -0.43 -4.57
C ASN A 106 -21.92 -1.47 -3.64
N THR A 107 -22.63 -2.60 -3.43
CA THR A 107 -22.03 -3.74 -2.74
C THR A 107 -20.91 -4.34 -3.59
N ARG A 108 -20.01 -5.09 -2.94
CA ARG A 108 -18.94 -5.81 -3.64
C ARG A 108 -19.48 -6.71 -4.75
N GLU A 109 -20.55 -7.45 -4.50
CA GLU A 109 -21.16 -8.37 -5.48
C GLU A 109 -21.70 -7.63 -6.70
N GLN A 110 -22.21 -6.41 -6.52
CA GLN A 110 -22.68 -5.56 -7.61
C GLN A 110 -21.51 -4.99 -8.41
N ALA A 111 -20.50 -4.44 -7.74
CA ALA A 111 -19.30 -3.92 -8.40
C ALA A 111 -18.58 -5.03 -9.20
N MET A 112 -18.50 -6.25 -8.66
CA MET A 112 -17.92 -7.42 -9.33
C MET A 112 -18.72 -7.92 -10.55
N LYS A 113 -19.94 -7.43 -10.76
CA LYS A 113 -20.75 -7.71 -11.97
C LYS A 113 -20.80 -6.52 -12.93
N ALA A 114 -20.18 -5.40 -12.58
CA ALA A 114 -20.17 -4.16 -13.35
C ALA A 114 -18.83 -4.02 -14.11
N ASP A 115 -18.28 -2.80 -14.20
CA ASP A 115 -17.05 -2.53 -14.95
C ASP A 115 -15.76 -2.86 -14.19
N LEU A 116 -15.81 -2.92 -12.86
CA LEU A 116 -14.63 -3.15 -12.01
C LEU A 116 -13.77 -4.35 -12.50
N PRO A 117 -14.31 -5.56 -12.77
CA PRO A 117 -13.48 -6.67 -13.24
C PRO A 117 -12.77 -6.38 -14.58
N ARG A 118 -13.51 -5.81 -15.55
CA ARG A 118 -12.96 -5.51 -16.88
C ARG A 118 -11.88 -4.42 -16.79
N LYS A 119 -12.13 -3.37 -16.02
CA LYS A 119 -11.20 -2.27 -15.79
C LYS A 119 -9.98 -2.72 -15.00
N ALA A 120 -10.14 -3.62 -14.04
CA ALA A 120 -9.02 -4.24 -13.32
C ALA A 120 -8.09 -5.00 -14.26
N ILE A 121 -8.61 -5.80 -15.19
CA ILE A 121 -7.78 -6.49 -16.20
C ILE A 121 -7.01 -5.49 -17.07
N GLN A 122 -7.66 -4.40 -17.49
CA GLN A 122 -7.00 -3.33 -18.25
C GLN A 122 -5.90 -2.64 -17.43
N ALA A 123 -6.16 -2.35 -16.15
CA ALA A 123 -5.19 -1.75 -15.25
C ALA A 123 -3.98 -2.68 -14.99
N ILE A 124 -4.22 -3.99 -14.84
CA ILE A 124 -3.16 -5.01 -14.72
C ILE A 124 -2.27 -5.01 -15.97
N ALA A 125 -2.87 -5.07 -17.16
CA ALA A 125 -2.13 -5.03 -18.42
C ALA A 125 -1.35 -3.71 -18.57
N GLY A 126 -1.96 -2.59 -18.21
CA GLY A 126 -1.30 -1.28 -18.22
C GLY A 126 -0.14 -1.18 -17.22
N ALA A 127 -0.27 -1.76 -16.03
CA ALA A 127 0.80 -1.81 -15.03
C ALA A 127 1.98 -2.63 -15.55
N MET A 128 1.72 -3.81 -16.13
CA MET A 128 2.73 -4.65 -16.76
C MET A 128 3.46 -3.89 -17.88
N SER A 129 2.72 -3.28 -18.82
CA SER A 129 3.32 -2.53 -19.93
C SER A 129 4.15 -1.35 -19.44
N SER A 130 3.68 -0.62 -18.42
CA SER A 130 4.45 0.49 -17.83
C SER A 130 5.77 0.00 -17.24
N HIS A 131 5.75 -1.11 -16.48
CA HIS A 131 6.95 -1.72 -15.89
C HIS A 131 7.93 -2.20 -16.95
N THR A 132 7.45 -2.91 -17.98
CA THR A 132 8.30 -3.36 -19.09
C THR A 132 8.94 -2.16 -19.79
N ASN A 133 8.18 -1.11 -20.12
CA ASN A 133 8.71 0.07 -20.80
C ASN A 133 9.76 0.79 -19.96
N MET A 134 9.51 1.00 -18.66
CA MET A 134 10.48 1.62 -17.75
C MET A 134 11.77 0.80 -17.67
N ALA A 135 11.65 -0.52 -17.51
CA ALA A 135 12.81 -1.42 -17.48
C ALA A 135 13.59 -1.37 -18.80
N THR A 136 12.91 -1.44 -19.95
CA THR A 136 13.54 -1.35 -21.27
C THR A 136 14.27 -0.02 -21.46
N GLN A 137 13.66 1.10 -21.07
CA GLN A 137 14.29 2.43 -21.14
C GLN A 137 15.57 2.48 -20.31
N LEU A 138 15.51 2.03 -19.05
CA LEU A 138 16.66 2.00 -18.14
C LEU A 138 17.78 1.06 -18.63
N LEU A 139 17.43 -0.02 -19.32
CA LEU A 139 18.43 -0.93 -19.88
C LEU A 139 19.05 -0.41 -21.18
N SER A 140 18.33 0.42 -21.94
CA SER A 140 18.73 0.88 -23.28
C SER A 140 19.43 2.24 -23.27
N ASP A 141 19.23 3.07 -22.26
CA ASP A 141 19.83 4.41 -22.16
C ASP A 141 20.60 4.60 -20.85
N GLU A 142 21.92 4.77 -20.98
CA GLU A 142 22.84 4.92 -19.85
C GLU A 142 22.59 6.22 -19.06
N ALA A 143 22.29 7.33 -19.75
CA ALA A 143 22.04 8.60 -19.09
C ALA A 143 20.78 8.53 -18.20
N THR A 144 19.67 7.96 -18.70
CA THR A 144 18.46 7.74 -17.90
C THR A 144 18.74 6.80 -16.72
N ARG A 145 19.53 5.73 -16.94
CA ARG A 145 19.90 4.77 -15.89
C ARG A 145 20.70 5.42 -14.76
N ASP A 146 21.67 6.27 -15.08
CA ASP A 146 22.52 6.93 -14.08
C ASP A 146 21.73 7.88 -13.18
N VAL A 147 20.76 8.62 -13.76
CA VAL A 147 19.81 9.43 -13.01
C VAL A 147 18.99 8.55 -12.07
N PHE A 148 18.46 7.43 -12.56
CA PHE A 148 17.66 6.52 -11.76
C PHE A 148 18.46 5.90 -10.60
N ILE A 149 19.71 5.47 -10.82
CA ILE A 149 20.60 4.96 -9.77
C ILE A 149 20.88 6.03 -8.71
N THR A 150 21.03 7.29 -9.10
CA THR A 150 21.19 8.41 -8.17
C THR A 150 19.96 8.56 -7.26
N VAL A 151 18.75 8.46 -7.82
CA VAL A 151 17.51 8.49 -7.03
C VAL A 151 17.44 7.29 -6.07
N LEU A 152 17.78 6.09 -6.53
CA LEU A 152 17.82 4.90 -5.67
C LEU A 152 18.80 5.06 -4.51
N TYR A 153 19.99 5.62 -4.76
CA TYR A 153 20.97 5.89 -3.72
C TYR A 153 20.42 6.83 -2.63
N GLU A 154 19.78 7.93 -3.03
CA GLU A 154 19.18 8.88 -2.07
C GLU A 154 18.03 8.25 -1.27
N LEU A 155 17.18 7.44 -1.92
CA LEU A 155 16.10 6.72 -1.25
C LEU A 155 16.62 5.72 -0.21
N LEU A 156 17.64 4.94 -0.57
CA LEU A 156 18.28 3.97 0.34
C LEU A 156 18.99 4.65 1.50
N ARG A 157 19.53 5.86 1.28
CA ARG A 157 20.24 6.61 2.32
C ARG A 157 19.28 7.23 3.35
N LYS A 158 18.10 7.67 2.92
CA LYS A 158 17.17 8.46 3.76
C LYS A 158 15.93 7.68 4.22
N ASP A 159 15.72 6.44 3.74
CA ASP A 159 14.48 5.67 3.95
C ASP A 159 13.23 6.47 3.56
N ALA A 160 13.33 7.26 2.47
CA ALA A 160 12.34 8.28 2.07
C ALA A 160 11.33 7.78 1.02
N GLY A 161 11.12 6.47 0.93
CA GLY A 161 10.25 5.86 -0.08
C GLY A 161 8.78 6.28 0.06
N ALA A 162 8.28 6.35 1.29
CA ALA A 162 6.90 6.77 1.59
C ALA A 162 6.68 8.25 1.22
N ASP A 163 7.58 9.13 1.65
CA ASP A 163 7.52 10.57 1.38
C ASP A 163 7.49 10.88 -0.12
N LEU A 164 8.26 10.14 -0.92
CA LEU A 164 8.30 10.33 -2.37
C LEU A 164 6.95 9.98 -3.03
N ILE A 165 6.30 8.91 -2.56
CA ILE A 165 4.98 8.51 -3.08
C ILE A 165 3.93 9.56 -2.71
N GLU A 166 3.95 10.07 -1.47
CA GLU A 166 3.03 11.12 -1.04
C GLU A 166 3.17 12.39 -1.88
N GLN A 167 4.40 12.85 -2.13
CA GLN A 167 4.64 14.04 -2.95
C GLN A 167 4.20 13.87 -4.40
N SER A 168 4.41 12.69 -5.00
CA SER A 168 4.02 12.41 -6.39
C SER A 168 2.51 12.46 -6.65
N ARG A 169 1.68 12.37 -5.60
CA ARG A 169 0.21 12.46 -5.68
C ARG A 169 -0.30 13.90 -5.62
N GLN A 170 0.50 14.83 -5.10
CA GLN A 170 0.14 16.25 -4.97
C GLN A 170 0.56 17.08 -6.20
N SER A 171 1.41 16.52 -7.06
CA SER A 171 1.89 17.12 -8.32
C SER A 171 1.03 16.76 -9.51
#